data_AF-A0A929VYK7-F1
#
_entry.id   AF-A0A929VYK7-F1
#
_cell.length_a   1.000
_cell.length_b   1.000
_cell.length_c   1.000
_cell.angle_alpha   90.00
_cell.angle_beta   90.00
_cell.angle_gamma   90.00
#
_symmetry.space_group_name_H-M   'P 1'
#
loop_
_entity.id
_entity.type
_entity.pdbx_description
1 polymer ?
#
loop_
_entity_poly.entity_id
_entity_poly.type
_entity_poly.pdbx_seq_one_letter_code
_entity_poly.pdbx_strand_id
1 'polypeptide(L)'
;MKHITTTSFSLLCVGLGLAFSSLTSCKQEPPKLFDESALDRQEALSKELLTELTSSQHGWILEYYPQSQQTYGGYVMGLKFGGKNKVQSISESPVTDVQTDTWTSSDFHIKNDKGVTLSFDTYSLPIHIFSDPDKSYGFGEGKSFEGDYEFTLSRPLTPDTIYLRGRKTLTEMRLIRAKQDAKEYLASVQALKSKAYTAETMYKLHLFGLEGTIGKKKVIAYLSEKGYNTMTVEEVDGGKKTFVPFICTPTGIRLYRPYEGVTDLTWDDATKTYSSSMGDKLAGRRDPDYDGFTKYLGRYSMNCTSWSAPREVTFEQHARNVYAIKGIANGLTILAKYDPKNDRFEITTQKVLTGATTVYLAAWVSGGSLSWGEGYGMYSKVDPTDPSGKRYILVDNGAWGNKCDSYILWVISKGRYTGFGGQLDFVKPTFTKL
;
A
#
# COMPACT_ATOMS: atom_id res chain seq x y z
N MET A 1 57.55 23.06 18.86
CA MET A 1 58.42 21.86 18.74
C MET A 1 58.18 21.05 20.01
N LYS A 2 57.75 19.76 19.99
CA LYS A 2 58.55 18.53 19.69
C LYS A 2 59.84 18.51 20.55
N HIS A 3 60.18 17.50 21.37
CA HIS A 3 59.84 16.06 21.49
C HIS A 3 59.63 15.65 22.99
N ILE A 4 58.85 14.63 23.42
CA ILE A 4 59.02 13.13 23.34
C ILE A 4 60.37 12.67 23.95
N THR A 5 60.47 11.86 25.02
CA THR A 5 60.32 10.37 25.02
C THR A 5 60.24 9.74 26.43
N THR A 6 59.24 8.88 26.66
CA THR A 6 59.20 7.49 27.23
C THR A 6 60.46 6.92 27.96
N THR A 7 60.36 6.14 29.06
CA THR A 7 60.25 4.65 29.09
C THR A 7 59.98 4.05 30.50
N SER A 8 59.41 2.83 30.53
CA SER A 8 58.77 2.04 31.61
C SER A 8 59.68 1.27 32.61
N PHE A 9 59.11 0.78 33.74
CA PHE A 9 59.17 -0.64 34.18
C PHE A 9 58.14 -1.00 35.30
N SER A 10 58.04 -2.29 35.69
CA SER A 10 56.85 -2.91 36.32
C SER A 10 57.10 -3.75 37.61
N LEU A 11 56.01 -4.28 38.24
CA LEU A 11 55.89 -5.21 39.41
C LEU A 11 56.12 -4.55 40.81
N LEU A 12 55.51 -4.96 41.94
CA LEU A 12 54.98 -6.26 42.42
C LEU A 12 53.82 -6.08 43.48
N CYS A 13 53.19 -7.18 43.93
CA CYS A 13 51.97 -7.23 44.79
C CYS A 13 52.19 -7.16 46.33
N VAL A 14 51.18 -6.65 47.08
CA VAL A 14 50.67 -7.02 48.44
C VAL A 14 49.56 -6.00 48.83
N GLY A 15 48.50 -6.26 49.62
CA GLY A 15 47.94 -7.54 50.12
C GLY A 15 47.11 -7.42 51.44
N LEU A 16 45.77 -7.48 51.36
CA LEU A 16 44.74 -7.62 52.44
C LEU A 16 44.64 -6.54 53.55
N GLY A 17 43.42 -6.04 53.84
CA GLY A 17 43.14 -5.25 55.04
C GLY A 17 41.81 -4.46 55.04
N LEU A 18 40.70 -5.11 55.42
CA LEU A 18 39.40 -4.45 55.66
C LEU A 18 39.41 -3.69 56.99
N ALA A 19 39.23 -2.37 56.96
CA ALA A 19 38.97 -1.56 58.15
C ALA A 19 37.77 -0.63 57.89
N PHE A 20 36.57 -1.08 58.31
CA PHE A 20 35.35 -0.27 58.28
C PHE A 20 35.51 0.95 59.20
N SER A 21 35.76 2.12 58.62
CA SER A 21 35.62 3.41 59.31
C SER A 21 34.26 4.01 58.93
N SER A 22 33.44 4.25 59.95
CA SER A 22 32.04 4.65 59.81
C SER A 22 31.91 6.07 59.26
N LEU A 23 31.75 6.20 57.95
CA LEU A 23 31.15 7.39 57.35
C LEU A 23 29.65 7.37 57.63
N THR A 24 29.17 8.35 58.37
CA THR A 24 27.75 8.60 58.60
C THR A 24 27.10 9.03 57.30
N SER A 25 26.61 8.06 56.53
CA SER A 25 25.79 8.33 55.35
C SER A 25 24.54 9.09 55.79
N CYS A 26 24.55 10.41 55.56
CA CYS A 26 23.41 11.26 55.81
C CYS A 26 22.28 10.77 54.90
N LYS A 27 21.20 10.23 55.50
CA LYS A 27 19.99 9.83 54.76
C LYS A 27 19.34 11.08 54.15
N GLN A 28 19.80 11.45 52.96
CA GLN A 28 18.97 12.14 51.99
C GLN A 28 18.44 11.07 51.03
N GLU A 29 17.44 10.32 51.51
CA GLU A 29 16.52 9.64 50.60
C GLU A 29 15.92 10.76 49.72
N PRO A 30 16.07 10.70 48.38
CA PRO A 30 15.49 11.72 47.53
C PRO A 30 13.98 11.76 47.79
N PRO A 31 13.34 12.94 47.77
CA PRO A 31 11.90 13.04 48.02
C PRO A 31 11.18 12.08 47.09
N LYS A 32 10.29 11.25 47.66
CA LYS A 32 9.47 10.32 46.90
C LYS A 32 8.74 11.11 45.82
N LEU A 33 9.09 10.89 44.55
CA LEU A 33 8.40 11.53 43.43
C LEU A 33 6.93 11.06 43.31
N PHE A 34 6.59 9.94 43.96
CA PHE A 34 5.24 9.37 44.03
C PHE A 34 5.06 8.66 45.38
N ASP A 35 3.89 8.81 45.99
CA ASP A 35 3.58 8.19 47.29
C ASP A 35 3.39 6.67 47.21
N GLU A 36 2.87 6.18 46.08
CA GLU A 36 2.62 4.77 45.75
C GLU A 36 3.79 4.12 45.00
N SER A 37 3.90 2.78 45.07
CA SER A 37 4.93 2.06 44.32
C SER A 37 4.69 2.12 42.80
N ALA A 38 5.70 1.74 42.02
CA ALA A 38 5.53 1.63 40.56
C ALA A 38 4.58 0.48 40.16
N LEU A 39 4.47 -0.55 41.01
CA LEU A 39 3.61 -1.72 40.76
C LEU A 39 2.15 -1.41 41.05
N ASP A 40 1.85 -0.79 42.20
CA ASP A 40 0.49 -0.40 42.59
C ASP A 40 -0.16 0.49 41.54
N ARG A 41 0.60 1.48 41.03
CA ARG A 41 0.14 2.39 39.97
C ARG A 41 -0.10 1.69 38.63
N GLN A 42 0.69 0.68 38.28
CA GLN A 42 0.46 -0.13 37.08
C GLN A 42 -0.78 -1.01 37.23
N GLU A 43 -1.02 -1.59 38.40
CA GLU A 43 -2.24 -2.33 38.68
C GLU A 43 -3.48 -1.44 38.68
N ALA A 44 -3.42 -0.27 39.30
CA ALA A 44 -4.51 0.72 39.29
C ALA A 44 -4.88 1.13 37.86
N LEU A 45 -3.87 1.51 37.06
CA LEU A 45 -4.05 1.88 35.67
C LEU A 45 -4.52 0.71 34.78
N SER A 46 -4.15 -0.53 35.11
CA SER A 46 -4.67 -1.73 34.45
C SER A 46 -6.17 -1.95 34.73
N LYS A 47 -6.58 -1.74 35.99
CA LYS A 47 -7.98 -1.84 36.43
C LYS A 47 -8.81 -0.71 35.79
N GLU A 48 -8.29 0.52 35.79
CA GLU A 48 -8.92 1.68 35.15
C GLU A 48 -9.12 1.45 33.64
N LEU A 49 -8.07 1.00 32.92
CA LEU A 49 -8.18 0.64 31.51
C LEU A 49 -9.25 -0.45 31.27
N LEU A 50 -9.30 -1.50 32.09
CA LEU A 50 -10.32 -2.55 31.96
C LEU A 50 -11.74 -1.99 32.14
N THR A 51 -11.95 -1.16 33.16
CA THR A 51 -13.22 -0.48 33.43
C THR A 51 -13.62 0.40 32.26
N GLU A 52 -12.71 1.23 31.75
CA GLU A 52 -12.99 2.09 30.60
C GLU A 52 -13.37 1.27 29.36
N LEU A 53 -12.55 0.28 28.97
CA LEU A 53 -12.80 -0.57 27.81
C LEU A 53 -14.18 -1.26 27.87
N THR A 54 -14.55 -1.80 29.03
CA THR A 54 -15.80 -2.55 29.25
C THR A 54 -17.03 -1.67 29.50
N SER A 55 -16.85 -0.38 29.82
CA SER A 55 -17.96 0.57 30.04
C SER A 55 -18.69 1.02 28.77
N SER A 56 -18.11 0.84 27.58
CA SER A 56 -18.69 1.36 26.34
C SER A 56 -19.84 0.48 25.81
N GLN A 57 -21.06 1.02 25.83
CA GLN A 57 -22.27 0.35 25.33
C GLN A 57 -22.19 0.01 23.83
N HIS A 58 -21.62 0.91 23.04
CA HIS A 58 -21.50 0.80 21.58
C HIS A 58 -20.14 0.23 21.11
N GLY A 59 -19.23 -0.06 22.06
CA GLY A 59 -17.86 -0.47 21.76
C GLY A 59 -16.93 0.70 21.43
N TRP A 60 -15.87 0.40 20.69
CA TRP A 60 -14.76 1.30 20.40
C TRP A 60 -14.37 1.19 18.92
N ILE A 61 -13.84 2.29 18.38
CA ILE A 61 -13.24 2.36 17.05
C ILE A 61 -11.73 2.55 17.23
N LEU A 62 -10.94 1.53 16.89
CA LEU A 62 -9.51 1.65 16.73
C LEU A 62 -9.20 2.17 15.32
N GLU A 63 -8.57 3.34 15.25
CA GLU A 63 -7.93 3.82 14.02
C GLU A 63 -6.60 3.08 13.86
N TYR A 64 -6.64 1.92 13.20
CA TYR A 64 -5.54 0.96 13.17
C TYR A 64 -4.60 1.18 11.98
N TYR A 65 -3.31 1.34 12.24
CA TYR A 65 -2.29 1.62 11.21
C TYR A 65 -1.21 0.53 11.21
N PRO A 66 -1.28 -0.50 10.34
CA PRO A 66 -0.24 -1.50 10.25
C PRO A 66 1.06 -0.91 9.68
N GLN A 67 2.19 -1.51 10.08
CA GLN A 67 3.55 -1.16 9.65
C GLN A 67 4.08 0.19 10.18
N SER A 68 5.35 0.24 10.57
CA SER A 68 5.97 1.35 11.32
C SER A 68 6.12 2.68 10.55
N GLN A 69 5.98 2.65 9.22
CA GLN A 69 5.95 3.83 8.34
C GLN A 69 4.54 4.06 7.75
N GLN A 70 3.53 3.33 8.23
CA GLN A 70 2.12 3.44 7.82
C GLN A 70 1.93 3.29 6.29
N THR A 71 2.75 2.44 5.66
CA THR A 71 2.80 2.24 4.20
C THR A 71 1.46 1.80 3.57
N TYR A 72 0.58 1.19 4.39
CA TYR A 72 -0.75 0.71 4.01
C TYR A 72 -1.89 1.69 4.35
N GLY A 73 -1.60 2.77 5.08
CA GLY A 73 -2.63 3.67 5.61
C GLY A 73 -3.26 3.15 6.89
N GLY A 74 -4.40 3.75 7.27
CA GLY A 74 -5.17 3.38 8.44
C GLY A 74 -6.49 2.70 8.08
N TYR A 75 -6.92 1.76 8.92
CA TYR A 75 -8.11 0.91 8.74
C TYR A 75 -8.97 0.99 10.00
N VAL A 76 -10.29 1.05 9.82
CA VAL A 76 -11.25 1.05 10.93
C VAL A 76 -11.38 -0.36 11.50
N MET A 77 -11.16 -0.50 12.81
CA MET A 77 -11.42 -1.74 13.55
C MET A 77 -12.41 -1.47 14.70
N GLY A 78 -13.55 -2.16 14.67
CA GLY A 78 -14.56 -2.11 15.72
C GLY A 78 -14.28 -3.15 16.80
N LEU A 79 -14.30 -2.74 18.07
CA LEU A 79 -14.00 -3.59 19.22
C LEU A 79 -15.08 -3.45 20.30
N LYS A 80 -15.60 -4.57 20.80
CA LYS A 80 -16.57 -4.59 21.91
C LYS A 80 -16.08 -5.52 23.02
N PHE A 81 -15.60 -4.92 24.11
CA PHE A 81 -15.08 -5.63 25.27
C PHE A 81 -16.23 -6.07 26.18
N GLY A 82 -16.17 -7.30 26.66
CA GLY A 82 -17.15 -7.91 27.55
C GLY A 82 -16.51 -8.55 28.77
N GLY A 83 -17.35 -9.16 29.61
CA GLY A 83 -16.88 -9.88 30.79
C GLY A 83 -16.01 -11.10 30.47
N LYS A 84 -15.25 -11.57 31.47
CA LYS A 84 -14.35 -12.74 31.37
C LYS A 84 -13.31 -12.62 30.24
N ASN A 85 -12.70 -11.44 30.08
CA ASN A 85 -11.61 -11.19 29.13
C ASN A 85 -11.96 -11.48 27.66
N LYS A 86 -13.25 -11.42 27.29
CA LYS A 86 -13.71 -11.59 25.90
C LYS A 86 -13.86 -10.25 25.19
N VAL A 87 -13.46 -10.22 23.93
CA VAL A 87 -13.68 -9.09 23.02
C VAL A 87 -14.26 -9.61 21.71
N GLN A 88 -15.27 -8.92 21.19
CA GLN A 88 -15.73 -9.10 19.82
C GLN A 88 -15.01 -8.08 18.93
N SER A 89 -14.60 -8.51 17.74
CA SER A 89 -13.89 -7.67 16.77
C SER A 89 -14.51 -7.73 15.37
N ILE A 90 -14.37 -6.62 14.64
CA ILE A 90 -14.64 -6.44 13.21
C ILE A 90 -13.63 -5.42 12.65
N SER A 91 -13.38 -5.42 11.34
CA SER A 91 -12.49 -4.44 10.71
C SER A 91 -12.76 -4.25 9.22
N GLU A 92 -12.24 -3.17 8.65
CA GLU A 92 -11.94 -3.10 7.22
C GLU A 92 -10.83 -4.11 6.87
N SER A 93 -11.00 -4.85 5.78
CA SER A 93 -9.93 -5.70 5.24
C SER A 93 -8.98 -4.90 4.34
N PRO A 94 -7.65 -5.06 4.48
CA PRO A 94 -6.66 -4.58 3.52
C PRO A 94 -6.50 -5.53 2.31
N VAL A 95 -7.24 -6.63 2.26
CA VAL A 95 -7.22 -7.66 1.21
C VAL A 95 -8.59 -7.75 0.53
N THR A 96 -8.61 -7.62 -0.79
CA THR A 96 -9.81 -7.83 -1.61
C THR A 96 -10.41 -9.22 -1.37
N ASP A 97 -11.74 -9.30 -1.38
CA ASP A 97 -12.54 -10.53 -1.21
C ASP A 97 -12.37 -11.29 0.13
N VAL A 98 -11.64 -10.71 1.11
CA VAL A 98 -11.59 -11.23 2.49
C VAL A 98 -12.53 -10.42 3.38
N GLN A 99 -13.52 -11.09 3.97
CA GLN A 99 -14.51 -10.45 4.84
C GLN A 99 -14.08 -10.48 6.31
N THR A 100 -14.14 -9.31 6.96
CA THR A 100 -13.75 -9.07 8.36
C THR A 100 -14.78 -8.26 9.14
N ASP A 101 -15.98 -8.06 8.58
CA ASP A 101 -17.08 -7.22 9.11
C ASP A 101 -18.11 -8.01 9.96
N THR A 102 -17.83 -9.27 10.25
CA THR A 102 -18.66 -10.15 11.09
C THR A 102 -18.03 -10.34 12.46
N TRP A 103 -18.80 -10.01 13.51
CA TRP A 103 -18.35 -10.01 14.90
C TRP A 103 -17.74 -11.35 15.31
N THR A 104 -16.41 -11.37 15.45
CA THR A 104 -15.64 -12.56 15.83
C THR A 104 -15.14 -12.40 17.27
N SER A 105 -15.42 -13.39 18.11
CA SER A 105 -15.04 -13.40 19.53
C SER A 105 -13.62 -13.92 19.72
N SER A 106 -12.85 -13.27 20.61
CA SER A 106 -11.50 -13.67 21.01
C SER A 106 -11.21 -13.25 22.46
N ASP A 107 -10.07 -13.68 22.98
CA ASP A 107 -9.59 -13.32 24.31
C ASP A 107 -8.64 -12.12 24.25
N PHE A 108 -8.77 -11.23 25.23
CA PHE A 108 -7.84 -10.11 25.45
C PHE A 108 -7.32 -10.11 26.88
N HIS A 109 -6.09 -9.65 27.08
CA HIS A 109 -5.54 -9.42 28.42
C HIS A 109 -4.90 -8.05 28.52
N ILE A 110 -4.88 -7.50 29.73
CA ILE A 110 -4.06 -6.35 30.08
C ILE A 110 -2.82 -6.89 30.78
N LYS A 111 -1.66 -6.68 30.17
CA LYS A 111 -0.34 -7.15 30.61
C LYS A 111 0.49 -5.98 31.13
N ASN A 112 1.23 -6.19 32.21
CA ASN A 112 2.19 -5.23 32.76
C ASN A 112 3.63 -5.61 32.37
N ASP A 113 3.92 -5.58 31.06
CA ASP A 113 5.24 -5.86 30.49
C ASP A 113 5.65 -4.70 29.57
N LYS A 114 6.50 -3.80 30.12
CA LYS A 114 6.90 -2.50 29.56
C LYS A 114 5.76 -1.46 29.49
N GLY A 115 4.96 -1.42 30.55
CA GLY A 115 3.79 -0.55 30.68
C GLY A 115 2.49 -1.32 30.53
N VAL A 116 1.36 -0.65 30.82
CA VAL A 116 0.03 -1.25 30.71
C VAL A 116 -0.28 -1.49 29.24
N THR A 117 -0.40 -2.77 28.86
CA THR A 117 -0.47 -3.23 27.47
C THR A 117 -1.72 -4.06 27.23
N LEU A 118 -2.57 -3.63 26.30
CA LEU A 118 -3.68 -4.41 25.77
C LEU A 118 -3.16 -5.43 24.76
N SER A 119 -3.43 -6.71 24.99
CA SER A 119 -3.05 -7.83 24.11
C SER A 119 -4.27 -8.59 23.63
N PHE A 120 -4.30 -8.98 22.36
CA PHE A 120 -5.25 -9.94 21.83
C PHE A 120 -4.57 -11.31 21.69
N ASP A 121 -4.83 -12.22 22.62
CA ASP A 121 -4.03 -13.45 22.79
C ASP A 121 -4.60 -14.68 22.05
N THR A 122 -5.84 -14.58 21.56
CA THR A 122 -6.46 -15.64 20.73
C THR A 122 -6.73 -15.12 19.33
N TYR A 123 -6.40 -15.95 18.33
CA TYR A 123 -6.55 -15.58 16.92
C TYR A 123 -7.98 -15.15 16.61
N SER A 124 -8.09 -14.03 15.90
CA SER A 124 -9.34 -13.46 15.42
C SER A 124 -9.05 -12.77 14.11
N LEU A 125 -9.64 -13.23 13.00
CA LEU A 125 -9.31 -12.76 11.66
C LEU A 125 -9.38 -11.22 11.51
N PRO A 126 -10.39 -10.50 12.05
CA PRO A 126 -10.44 -9.04 11.92
C PRO A 126 -9.25 -8.29 12.54
N ILE A 127 -8.61 -8.86 13.55
CA ILE A 127 -7.39 -8.31 14.18
C ILE A 127 -6.15 -8.84 13.48
N HIS A 128 -6.08 -10.15 13.24
CA HIS A 128 -4.86 -10.85 12.85
C HIS A 128 -4.58 -10.81 11.34
N ILE A 129 -5.54 -10.43 10.49
CA ILE A 129 -5.33 -10.25 9.04
C ILE A 129 -4.14 -9.35 8.70
N PHE A 130 -3.81 -8.41 9.59
CA PHE A 130 -2.69 -7.48 9.45
C PHE A 130 -1.32 -8.05 9.89
N SER A 131 -1.29 -9.16 10.61
CA SER A 131 -0.07 -9.71 11.25
C SER A 131 0.12 -11.22 11.08
N ASP A 132 -0.81 -11.91 10.41
CA ASP A 132 -0.82 -13.36 10.18
C ASP A 132 0.36 -13.81 9.27
N PRO A 133 1.39 -14.50 9.81
CA PRO A 133 2.59 -14.84 9.05
C PRO A 133 2.35 -15.89 7.97
N ASP A 134 1.27 -16.69 8.08
CA ASP A 134 0.93 -17.76 7.12
C ASP A 134 0.29 -17.19 5.85
N LYS A 135 0.07 -15.87 5.78
CA LYS A 135 -0.49 -15.18 4.60
C LYS A 135 0.57 -14.43 3.83
N SER A 136 0.63 -14.69 2.53
CA SER A 136 1.46 -13.93 1.59
C SER A 136 0.83 -12.59 1.18
N TYR A 137 0.25 -11.87 2.15
CA TYR A 137 -0.29 -10.51 1.97
C TYR A 137 0.79 -9.46 2.26
N GLY A 138 0.53 -8.18 1.98
CA GLY A 138 1.45 -7.08 2.30
C GLY A 138 2.87 -7.27 1.73
N PHE A 139 3.85 -7.52 2.61
CA PHE A 139 5.24 -7.80 2.24
C PHE A 139 5.56 -9.29 1.99
N GLY A 140 4.54 -10.15 1.93
CA GLY A 140 4.65 -11.57 1.66
C GLY A 140 4.73 -12.43 2.91
N GLU A 141 4.93 -13.73 2.67
CA GLU A 141 4.97 -14.80 3.68
C GLU A 141 5.95 -14.48 4.82
N GLY A 142 5.56 -14.78 6.06
CA GLY A 142 6.29 -14.46 7.28
C GLY A 142 6.24 -12.99 7.71
N LYS A 143 5.70 -12.07 6.90
CA LYS A 143 5.59 -10.64 7.24
C LYS A 143 4.16 -10.09 7.24
N SER A 144 3.34 -10.50 6.26
CA SER A 144 2.02 -9.92 6.04
C SER A 144 2.09 -8.38 5.95
N PHE A 145 1.12 -7.66 6.53
CA PHE A 145 1.13 -6.20 6.64
C PHE A 145 2.00 -5.67 7.81
N GLU A 146 2.76 -6.54 8.49
CA GLU A 146 3.60 -6.22 9.65
C GLU A 146 2.86 -5.53 10.83
N GLY A 147 1.55 -5.72 10.95
CA GLY A 147 0.71 -5.15 12.00
C GLY A 147 1.00 -5.64 13.42
N ASP A 148 0.41 -4.95 14.39
CA ASP A 148 0.38 -5.28 15.81
C ASP A 148 -0.93 -5.97 16.23
N TYR A 149 -0.84 -6.82 17.26
CA TYR A 149 -1.96 -7.33 18.08
C TYR A 149 -1.72 -7.08 19.59
N GLU A 150 -0.62 -6.39 19.95
CA GLU A 150 -0.33 -5.91 21.30
C GLU A 150 -0.07 -4.39 21.26
N PHE A 151 -0.69 -3.66 22.19
CA PHE A 151 -0.71 -2.20 22.20
C PHE A 151 -0.49 -1.65 23.61
N THR A 152 0.60 -0.92 23.81
CA THR A 152 0.91 -0.27 25.09
C THR A 152 0.21 1.08 25.18
N LEU A 153 -0.37 1.42 26.32
CA LEU A 153 -0.94 2.74 26.59
C LEU A 153 0.14 3.83 26.46
N SER A 154 -0.06 4.83 25.60
CA SER A 154 0.97 5.84 25.29
C SER A 154 0.75 7.20 25.96
N ARG A 155 -0.43 7.44 26.54
CA ARG A 155 -0.81 8.68 27.25
C ARG A 155 -1.71 8.36 28.44
N PRO A 156 -1.89 9.29 29.40
CA PRO A 156 -2.93 9.16 30.42
C PRO A 156 -4.31 8.85 29.80
N LEU A 157 -5.12 8.05 30.50
CA LEU A 157 -6.45 7.67 30.03
C LEU A 157 -7.35 8.91 29.91
N THR A 158 -8.25 8.88 28.92
CA THR A 158 -9.37 9.81 28.82
C THR A 158 -10.63 9.03 28.45
N PRO A 159 -11.83 9.41 28.93
CA PRO A 159 -13.04 8.64 28.66
C PRO A 159 -13.38 8.49 27.17
N ASP A 160 -13.12 9.52 26.35
CA ASP A 160 -13.50 9.53 24.94
C ASP A 160 -12.45 8.91 24.00
N THR A 161 -11.16 8.91 24.39
CA THR A 161 -10.09 8.41 23.53
C THR A 161 -8.92 7.87 24.35
N ILE A 162 -8.62 6.59 24.13
CA ILE A 162 -7.44 5.92 24.67
C ILE A 162 -6.36 5.95 23.58
N TYR A 163 -5.18 6.47 23.93
CA TYR A 163 -4.04 6.54 23.02
C TYR A 163 -3.16 5.30 23.22
N LEU A 164 -2.97 4.57 22.13
CA LEU A 164 -2.30 3.28 22.12
C LEU A 164 -1.09 3.32 21.19
N ARG A 165 -0.04 2.56 21.52
CA ARG A 165 1.14 2.40 20.67
C ARG A 165 1.35 0.92 20.36
N GLY A 166 1.41 0.58 19.07
CA GLY A 166 1.71 -0.78 18.64
C GLY A 166 3.06 -1.28 19.15
N ARG A 167 3.11 -2.47 19.74
CA ARG A 167 4.31 -3.01 20.40
C ARG A 167 5.46 -3.32 19.44
N LYS A 168 5.13 -3.77 18.22
CA LYS A 168 6.07 -4.10 17.13
C LYS A 168 6.29 -2.90 16.22
N THR A 169 5.24 -2.23 15.77
CA THR A 169 5.36 -1.12 14.80
C THR A 169 5.78 0.19 15.43
N LEU A 170 5.59 0.35 16.75
CA LEU A 170 5.77 1.60 17.49
C LEU A 170 4.86 2.75 17.03
N THR A 171 3.83 2.45 16.22
CA THR A 171 2.87 3.41 15.67
C THR A 171 1.89 3.86 16.75
N GLU A 172 1.73 5.17 16.91
CA GLU A 172 0.67 5.77 17.75
C GLU A 172 -0.69 5.64 17.05
N MET A 173 -1.71 5.20 17.77
CA MET A 173 -3.06 4.93 17.30
C MET A 173 -4.08 5.47 18.32
N ARG A 174 -5.34 5.61 17.90
CA ARG A 174 -6.44 6.08 18.75
C ARG A 174 -7.54 5.04 18.83
N LEU A 175 -7.87 4.64 20.04
CA LEU A 175 -9.06 3.85 20.36
C LEU A 175 -10.12 4.83 20.87
N ILE A 176 -11.06 5.17 19.99
CA ILE A 176 -12.08 6.21 20.17
C ILE A 176 -13.38 5.55 20.65
N ARG A 177 -14.03 6.11 21.68
CA ARG A 177 -15.31 5.58 22.17
C ARG A 177 -16.38 5.74 21.08
N ALA A 178 -17.05 4.65 20.71
CA ALA A 178 -18.05 4.69 19.66
C ALA A 178 -19.32 5.41 20.16
N LYS A 179 -19.85 6.33 19.35
CA LYS A 179 -21.10 7.09 19.63
C LYS A 179 -22.37 6.45 19.04
N GLN A 180 -22.18 5.40 18.25
CA GLN A 180 -23.18 4.53 17.60
C GLN A 180 -22.55 3.14 17.52
N ASP A 181 -23.29 2.07 17.18
CA ASP A 181 -22.70 0.74 17.14
C ASP A 181 -21.49 0.68 16.19
N ALA A 182 -20.40 0.05 16.66
CA ALA A 182 -19.15 0.01 15.91
C ALA A 182 -19.29 -0.68 14.53
N LYS A 183 -20.26 -1.58 14.35
CA LYS A 183 -20.57 -2.19 13.05
C LYS A 183 -21.31 -1.24 12.12
N GLU A 184 -22.22 -0.40 12.64
CA GLU A 184 -22.87 0.67 11.87
C GLU A 184 -21.85 1.73 11.43
N TYR A 185 -20.89 2.06 12.29
CA TYR A 185 -19.76 2.92 11.94
C TYR A 185 -18.91 2.32 10.80
N LEU A 186 -18.49 1.05 10.93
CA LEU A 186 -17.73 0.35 9.89
C LEU A 186 -18.50 0.28 8.56
N ALA A 187 -19.79 -0.05 8.59
CA ALA A 187 -20.64 -0.07 7.40
C ALA A 187 -20.76 1.31 6.75
N SER A 188 -20.80 2.39 7.54
CA SER A 188 -20.81 3.76 7.03
C SER A 188 -19.49 4.15 6.34
N VAL A 189 -18.36 3.69 6.87
CA VAL A 189 -17.03 3.87 6.26
C VAL A 189 -16.95 3.11 4.92
N GLN A 190 -17.41 1.86 4.88
CA GLN A 190 -17.50 1.08 3.63
C GLN A 190 -18.43 1.75 2.60
N ALA A 191 -19.58 2.28 3.04
CA ALA A 191 -20.55 2.98 2.20
C ALA A 191 -20.06 4.35 1.70
N LEU A 192 -19.06 4.96 2.35
CA LEU A 192 -18.32 6.09 1.81
C LEU A 192 -17.33 5.61 0.74
N LYS A 193 -16.51 4.60 1.04
CA LYS A 193 -15.46 4.10 0.12
C LYS A 193 -16.00 3.60 -1.22
N SER A 194 -17.26 3.16 -1.27
CA SER A 194 -17.93 2.76 -2.53
C SER A 194 -18.41 3.94 -3.39
N LYS A 195 -18.45 5.16 -2.85
CA LYS A 195 -18.90 6.39 -3.54
C LYS A 195 -17.76 7.37 -3.82
N ALA A 196 -16.81 7.44 -2.89
CA ALA A 196 -15.65 8.31 -2.96
C ALA A 196 -14.63 7.84 -3.99
N TYR A 197 -13.76 8.76 -4.43
CA TYR A 197 -12.70 8.42 -5.37
C TYR A 197 -11.69 7.43 -4.78
N THR A 198 -11.36 6.43 -5.59
CA THR A 198 -10.26 5.48 -5.46
C THR A 198 -9.42 5.55 -6.72
N ALA A 199 -8.15 5.09 -6.70
CA ALA A 199 -7.33 5.06 -7.92
C ALA A 199 -8.02 4.30 -9.08
N GLU A 200 -8.74 3.22 -8.77
CA GLU A 200 -9.50 2.42 -9.74
C GLU A 200 -10.70 3.18 -10.33
N THR A 201 -11.52 3.83 -9.49
CA THR A 201 -12.71 4.57 -9.96
C THR A 201 -12.32 5.84 -10.71
N MET A 202 -11.27 6.53 -10.27
CA MET A 202 -10.71 7.68 -10.98
C MET A 202 -10.21 7.29 -12.38
N TYR A 203 -9.48 6.19 -12.48
CA TYR A 203 -8.99 5.69 -13.77
C TYR A 203 -10.14 5.31 -14.73
N LYS A 204 -11.22 4.69 -14.24
CA LYS A 204 -12.44 4.43 -15.02
C LYS A 204 -13.14 5.70 -15.52
N LEU A 205 -12.92 6.84 -14.85
CA LEU A 205 -13.44 8.16 -15.20
C LEU A 205 -12.40 9.04 -15.93
N HIS A 206 -11.25 8.48 -16.30
CA HIS A 206 -10.17 9.18 -17.01
C HIS A 206 -9.56 10.35 -16.19
N LEU A 207 -9.48 10.14 -14.87
CA LEU A 207 -8.91 11.07 -13.89
C LEU A 207 -7.60 10.51 -13.33
N PHE A 208 -6.62 11.39 -13.08
CA PHE A 208 -5.35 11.03 -12.44
C PHE A 208 -4.88 12.09 -11.43
N GLY A 209 -5.06 11.74 -10.15
CA GLY A 209 -4.83 12.63 -9.02
C GLY A 209 -6.02 13.54 -8.73
N LEU A 210 -6.04 14.09 -7.51
CA LEU A 210 -7.02 15.07 -7.06
C LEU A 210 -6.32 16.44 -7.02
N GLU A 211 -6.79 17.41 -7.80
CA GLU A 211 -6.20 18.75 -7.84
C GLU A 211 -6.99 19.75 -7.00
N GLY A 212 -6.28 20.76 -6.49
CA GLY A 212 -6.88 21.86 -5.74
C GLY A 212 -5.91 22.44 -4.73
N THR A 213 -6.36 22.67 -3.50
CA THR A 213 -5.53 23.20 -2.41
C THR A 213 -5.61 22.37 -1.14
N ILE A 214 -4.53 22.35 -0.37
CA ILE A 214 -4.50 21.90 1.03
C ILE A 214 -3.58 22.86 1.81
N GLY A 215 -4.05 23.41 2.93
CA GLY A 215 -3.28 24.36 3.73
C GLY A 215 -2.86 25.61 2.94
N LYS A 216 -3.72 26.10 2.04
CA LYS A 216 -3.46 27.22 1.09
C LYS A 216 -2.40 26.95 0.01
N LYS A 217 -1.76 25.77 -0.03
CA LYS A 217 -0.86 25.39 -1.13
C LYS A 217 -1.63 24.75 -2.27
N LYS A 218 -1.25 25.02 -3.53
CA LYS A 218 -1.76 24.27 -4.69
C LYS A 218 -1.11 22.89 -4.73
N VAL A 219 -1.93 21.83 -4.84
CA VAL A 219 -1.44 20.45 -4.81
C VAL A 219 -2.16 19.56 -5.82
N ILE A 220 -1.51 18.44 -6.13
CA ILE A 220 -2.13 17.27 -6.78
C ILE A 220 -1.90 16.06 -5.85
N ALA A 221 -2.97 15.44 -5.38
CA ALA A 221 -2.92 14.27 -4.49
C ALA A 221 -3.24 12.97 -5.26
N TYR A 222 -2.24 12.09 -5.39
CA TYR A 222 -2.38 10.80 -6.05
C TYR A 222 -2.72 9.71 -5.03
N LEU A 223 -3.92 9.13 -5.12
CA LEU A 223 -4.35 7.99 -4.32
C LEU A 223 -3.54 6.73 -4.70
N SER A 224 -3.32 5.83 -3.74
CA SER A 224 -2.58 4.59 -3.96
C SER A 224 -3.21 3.69 -5.02
N GLU A 225 -2.47 3.39 -6.09
CA GLU A 225 -2.86 2.41 -7.11
C GLU A 225 -3.02 0.98 -6.56
N LYS A 226 -2.46 0.70 -5.38
CA LYS A 226 -2.64 -0.58 -4.65
C LYS A 226 -3.92 -0.65 -3.84
N GLY A 227 -4.75 0.40 -3.83
CA GLY A 227 -6.00 0.46 -3.04
C GLY A 227 -5.80 0.67 -1.53
N TYR A 228 -4.56 0.92 -1.09
CA TYR A 228 -4.25 1.27 0.30
C TYR A 228 -4.73 2.68 0.66
N ASN A 229 -5.01 2.92 1.94
CA ASN A 229 -5.53 4.20 2.43
C ASN A 229 -4.38 5.25 2.57
N THR A 230 -3.68 5.49 1.46
CA THR A 230 -2.52 6.39 1.37
C THR A 230 -2.57 7.22 0.10
N MET A 231 -1.96 8.40 0.14
CA MET A 231 -1.78 9.27 -1.03
C MET A 231 -0.38 9.87 -1.07
N THR A 232 0.05 10.28 -2.26
CA THR A 232 1.20 11.17 -2.45
C THR A 232 0.69 12.55 -2.82
N VAL A 233 0.96 13.55 -1.98
CA VAL A 233 0.63 14.96 -2.25
C VAL A 233 1.83 15.63 -2.90
N GLU A 234 1.67 16.09 -4.14
CA GLU A 234 2.64 16.88 -4.91
C GLU A 234 2.28 18.36 -4.80
N GLU A 235 3.16 19.17 -4.21
CA GLU A 235 3.06 20.63 -4.26
C GLU A 235 3.33 21.09 -5.70
N VAL A 236 2.36 21.76 -6.32
CA VAL A 236 2.44 22.22 -7.72
C VAL A 236 3.60 23.20 -7.89
N ASP A 237 3.78 24.07 -6.90
CA ASP A 237 4.91 24.98 -6.83
C ASP A 237 6.15 24.22 -6.31
N GLY A 238 7.07 23.87 -7.22
CA GLY A 238 8.34 23.22 -6.90
C GLY A 238 8.33 21.68 -6.92
N GLY A 239 7.19 21.02 -7.12
CA GLY A 239 7.11 19.57 -7.35
C GLY A 239 7.43 18.70 -6.13
N LYS A 240 7.41 19.26 -4.92
CA LYS A 240 7.73 18.52 -3.68
C LYS A 240 6.65 17.47 -3.42
N LYS A 241 7.06 16.20 -3.33
CA LYS A 241 6.18 15.05 -3.04
C LYS A 241 6.24 14.65 -1.58
N THR A 242 5.07 14.53 -0.95
CA THR A 242 4.91 14.12 0.44
C THR A 242 4.00 12.89 0.51
N PHE A 243 4.46 11.82 1.16
CA PHE A 243 3.65 10.65 1.44
C PHE A 243 2.72 10.93 2.63
N VAL A 244 1.42 10.69 2.45
CA VAL A 244 0.38 11.02 3.43
C VAL A 244 -0.54 9.79 3.64
N PRO A 245 -0.35 9.04 4.74
CA PRO A 245 -1.30 8.02 5.19
C PRO A 245 -2.58 8.67 5.71
N PHE A 246 -3.72 8.02 5.48
CA PHE A 246 -5.01 8.43 6.01
C PHE A 246 -5.84 7.22 6.47
N ILE A 247 -6.93 7.48 7.18
CA ILE A 247 -8.00 6.52 7.48
C ILE A 247 -9.32 7.05 6.92
N CYS A 248 -10.17 6.17 6.41
CA CYS A 248 -11.52 6.55 5.99
C CYS A 248 -12.44 6.69 7.20
N THR A 249 -13.31 7.69 7.17
CA THR A 249 -14.35 7.93 8.18
C THR A 249 -15.74 7.80 7.53
N PRO A 250 -16.86 7.86 8.28
CA PRO A 250 -18.19 7.90 7.67
C PRO A 250 -18.46 9.11 6.76
N THR A 251 -17.66 10.18 6.86
CA THR A 251 -17.90 11.47 6.18
C THR A 251 -16.76 11.90 5.25
N GLY A 252 -15.62 11.23 5.26
CA GLY A 252 -14.47 11.61 4.45
C GLY A 252 -13.23 10.79 4.78
N ILE A 253 -12.07 11.45 4.78
CA ILE A 253 -10.80 10.88 5.22
C ILE A 253 -10.19 11.74 6.34
N ARG A 254 -9.40 11.10 7.18
CA ARG A 254 -8.56 11.75 8.20
C ARG A 254 -7.11 11.38 7.96
N LEU A 255 -6.24 12.38 7.86
CA LEU A 255 -4.80 12.19 7.69
C LEU A 255 -4.18 11.72 9.01
N TYR A 256 -3.23 10.78 8.94
CA TYR A 256 -2.54 10.26 10.13
C TYR A 256 -1.76 11.35 10.89
N ARG A 257 -1.20 12.29 10.15
CA ARG A 257 -0.61 13.53 10.64
C ARG A 257 -1.17 14.70 9.83
N PRO A 258 -1.37 15.88 10.42
CA PRO A 258 -1.85 17.02 9.67
C PRO A 258 -0.89 17.40 8.54
N TYR A 259 -1.39 17.65 7.34
CA TYR A 259 -0.62 18.22 6.23
C TYR A 259 -0.96 19.71 6.12
N GLU A 260 0.04 20.58 6.33
CA GLU A 260 -0.13 22.04 6.32
C GLU A 260 -1.31 22.53 7.21
N GLY A 261 -1.51 21.85 8.35
CA GLY A 261 -2.58 22.11 9.33
C GLY A 261 -3.92 21.39 9.06
N VAL A 262 -4.13 20.83 7.86
CA VAL A 262 -5.34 20.06 7.54
C VAL A 262 -5.24 18.65 8.12
N THR A 263 -6.25 18.23 8.88
CA THR A 263 -6.34 16.88 9.48
C THR A 263 -7.47 16.06 8.87
N ASP A 264 -8.63 16.67 8.61
CA ASP A 264 -9.84 16.00 8.12
C ASP A 264 -10.26 16.63 6.79
N LEU A 265 -10.68 15.78 5.84
CA LEU A 265 -11.18 16.14 4.52
C LEU A 265 -12.53 15.43 4.30
N THR A 266 -13.62 16.19 4.31
CA THR A 266 -15.00 15.71 4.14
C THR A 266 -15.31 15.51 2.66
N TRP A 267 -15.94 14.37 2.32
CA TRP A 267 -16.41 14.06 0.96
C TRP A 267 -17.79 14.66 0.71
N ASP A 268 -17.95 15.32 -0.44
CA ASP A 268 -19.21 15.79 -0.99
C ASP A 268 -19.55 14.95 -2.24
N ASP A 269 -20.63 14.18 -2.16
CA ASP A 269 -21.00 13.22 -3.20
C ASP A 269 -21.68 13.85 -4.42
N ALA A 270 -22.26 15.05 -4.27
CA ALA A 270 -22.93 15.77 -5.35
C ALA A 270 -21.92 16.47 -6.27
N THR A 271 -20.85 17.01 -5.70
CA THR A 271 -19.76 17.68 -6.40
C THR A 271 -18.57 16.77 -6.70
N LYS A 272 -18.52 15.57 -6.10
CA LYS A 272 -17.40 14.62 -6.14
C LYS A 272 -16.08 15.26 -5.70
N THR A 273 -16.10 15.95 -4.57
CA THR A 273 -14.92 16.65 -4.02
C THR A 273 -14.66 16.34 -2.56
N TYR A 274 -13.40 16.50 -2.15
CA TYR A 274 -13.03 16.56 -0.73
C TYR A 274 -12.84 18.02 -0.31
N SER A 275 -13.21 18.38 0.92
CA SER A 275 -13.04 19.73 1.45
C SER A 275 -12.64 19.76 2.93
N SER A 276 -11.89 20.78 3.35
CA SER A 276 -11.55 21.00 4.77
C SER A 276 -12.42 22.11 5.38
N SER A 277 -12.52 22.15 6.72
CA SER A 277 -13.14 23.26 7.45
C SER A 277 -12.39 24.59 7.32
N MET A 278 -11.18 24.59 6.76
CA MET A 278 -10.37 25.78 6.47
C MET A 278 -10.58 26.32 5.04
N GLY A 279 -11.50 25.74 4.27
CA GLY A 279 -11.83 26.16 2.90
C GLY A 279 -10.97 25.51 1.81
N ASP A 280 -10.15 24.52 2.15
CA ASP A 280 -9.43 23.70 1.17
C ASP A 280 -10.41 22.83 0.38
N LYS A 281 -10.05 22.54 -0.87
CA LYS A 281 -10.86 21.70 -1.77
C LYS A 281 -9.97 20.90 -2.72
N LEU A 282 -10.34 19.64 -2.95
CA LEU A 282 -9.73 18.74 -3.92
C LEU A 282 -10.81 18.14 -4.83
N ALA A 283 -10.60 18.21 -6.14
CA ALA A 283 -11.49 17.66 -7.17
C ALA A 283 -10.74 16.70 -8.09
N GLY A 284 -11.46 15.85 -8.83
CA GLY A 284 -10.84 14.94 -9.80
C GLY A 284 -10.12 15.69 -10.93
N ARG A 285 -8.79 15.51 -11.04
CA ARG A 285 -7.98 16.05 -12.13
C ARG A 285 -8.11 15.15 -13.35
N ARG A 286 -8.41 15.71 -14.53
CA ARG A 286 -8.39 14.96 -15.80
C ARG A 286 -6.98 14.40 -16.04
N ASP A 287 -6.89 13.13 -16.42
CA ASP A 287 -5.61 12.50 -16.71
C ASP A 287 -4.98 13.15 -17.97
N PRO A 288 -3.80 13.81 -17.84
CA PRO A 288 -3.18 14.51 -18.95
C PRO A 288 -2.74 13.58 -20.09
N ASP A 289 -2.56 12.29 -19.82
CA ASP A 289 -2.12 11.32 -20.82
C ASP A 289 -3.30 10.74 -21.64
N TYR A 290 -4.54 10.92 -21.17
CA TYR A 290 -5.68 10.14 -21.67
C TYR A 290 -6.03 10.42 -23.14
N ASP A 291 -5.97 11.68 -23.58
CA ASP A 291 -6.34 12.02 -24.95
C ASP A 291 -5.38 11.34 -25.95
N GLY A 292 -4.09 11.30 -25.64
CA GLY A 292 -3.09 10.53 -26.39
C GLY A 292 -3.26 9.02 -26.25
N PHE A 293 -3.66 8.52 -25.07
CA PHE A 293 -3.99 7.10 -24.86
C PHE A 293 -5.15 6.65 -25.77
N THR A 294 -6.22 7.45 -25.91
CA THR A 294 -7.37 7.07 -26.76
C THR A 294 -7.04 6.92 -28.24
N LYS A 295 -5.99 7.60 -28.73
CA LYS A 295 -5.50 7.50 -30.11
C LYS A 295 -5.26 6.05 -30.54
N TYR A 296 -4.83 5.19 -29.61
CA TYR A 296 -4.50 3.80 -29.90
C TYR A 296 -5.62 2.80 -29.58
N LEU A 297 -6.72 3.21 -28.94
CA LEU A 297 -7.89 2.35 -28.72
C LEU A 297 -8.60 2.02 -30.05
N GLY A 298 -9.27 0.86 -30.08
CA GLY A 298 -10.10 0.42 -31.21
C GLY A 298 -9.58 -0.82 -31.92
N ARG A 299 -10.08 -1.06 -33.14
CA ARG A 299 -9.83 -2.29 -33.91
C ARG A 299 -8.68 -2.11 -34.91
N TYR A 300 -7.92 -3.18 -35.11
CA TYR A 300 -6.76 -3.22 -35.99
C TYR A 300 -6.72 -4.52 -36.79
N SER A 301 -6.21 -4.44 -38.01
CA SER A 301 -5.68 -5.59 -38.73
C SER A 301 -4.23 -5.81 -38.26
N MET A 302 -4.00 -6.85 -37.45
CA MET A 302 -2.66 -7.29 -37.05
C MET A 302 -2.12 -8.30 -38.07
N ASN A 303 -0.89 -8.09 -38.54
CA ASN A 303 -0.21 -9.05 -39.42
C ASN A 303 1.22 -9.32 -38.94
N CYS A 304 1.67 -10.57 -39.12
CA CYS A 304 3.07 -10.98 -38.93
C CYS A 304 3.56 -11.60 -40.24
N THR A 305 4.83 -11.43 -40.61
CA THR A 305 5.35 -11.94 -41.90
C THR A 305 5.39 -13.47 -41.99
N SER A 306 5.25 -14.15 -40.86
CA SER A 306 5.08 -15.59 -40.73
C SER A 306 3.68 -16.07 -41.10
N TRP A 307 2.64 -15.23 -40.96
CA TRP A 307 1.23 -15.64 -41.04
C TRP A 307 0.71 -15.68 -42.47
N SER A 308 -0.21 -16.62 -42.73
CA SER A 308 -0.91 -16.75 -44.01
C SER A 308 -1.96 -15.65 -44.27
N ALA A 309 -2.47 -15.01 -43.21
CA ALA A 309 -3.44 -13.93 -43.26
C ALA A 309 -3.35 -13.05 -41.99
N PRO A 310 -3.70 -11.75 -42.09
CA PRO A 310 -3.87 -10.90 -40.92
C PRO A 310 -5.06 -11.34 -40.05
N ARG A 311 -5.09 -10.89 -38.80
CA ARG A 311 -6.18 -11.11 -37.84
C ARG A 311 -6.74 -9.77 -37.36
N GLU A 312 -8.05 -9.70 -37.16
CA GLU A 312 -8.64 -8.57 -36.44
C GLU A 312 -8.29 -8.68 -34.94
N VAL A 313 -7.76 -7.59 -34.38
CA VAL A 313 -7.47 -7.46 -32.96
C VAL A 313 -8.05 -6.16 -32.41
N THR A 314 -8.42 -6.15 -31.14
CA THR A 314 -8.94 -4.96 -30.46
C THR A 314 -7.97 -4.51 -29.37
N PHE A 315 -7.62 -3.23 -29.39
CA PHE A 315 -6.93 -2.54 -28.30
C PHE A 315 -8.00 -1.96 -27.38
N GLU A 316 -8.17 -2.60 -26.22
CA GLU A 316 -9.11 -2.20 -25.18
C GLU A 316 -8.36 -1.56 -24.01
N GLN A 317 -9.03 -0.66 -23.29
CA GLN A 317 -8.51 -0.05 -22.08
C GLN A 317 -8.38 -1.10 -20.95
N HIS A 318 -7.17 -1.33 -20.42
CA HIS A 318 -6.89 -2.35 -19.39
C HIS A 318 -6.54 -1.73 -18.03
N ALA A 319 -5.44 -0.98 -17.96
CA ALA A 319 -5.03 -0.20 -16.79
C ALA A 319 -4.55 1.19 -17.23
N ARG A 320 -4.23 2.10 -16.30
CA ARG A 320 -3.76 3.45 -16.65
C ARG A 320 -2.55 3.36 -17.59
N ASN A 321 -2.65 3.96 -18.77
CA ASN A 321 -1.65 3.84 -19.83
C ASN A 321 -1.30 2.38 -20.21
N VAL A 322 -2.26 1.45 -20.12
CA VAL A 322 -2.11 0.06 -20.58
C VAL A 322 -3.32 -0.40 -21.40
N TYR A 323 -3.05 -0.90 -22.59
CA TYR A 323 -3.99 -1.57 -23.48
C TYR A 323 -3.96 -3.08 -23.27
N ALA A 324 -5.12 -3.74 -23.37
CA ALA A 324 -5.22 -5.16 -23.64
C ALA A 324 -5.48 -5.37 -25.13
N ILE A 325 -4.59 -6.09 -25.80
CA ILE A 325 -4.73 -6.52 -27.20
C ILE A 325 -5.35 -7.92 -27.19
N LYS A 326 -6.59 -8.01 -27.69
CA LYS A 326 -7.38 -9.25 -27.77
C LYS A 326 -7.69 -9.62 -29.23
N GLY A 327 -8.11 -10.87 -29.48
CA GLY A 327 -8.46 -11.37 -30.82
C GLY A 327 -7.34 -12.14 -31.54
N ILE A 328 -6.12 -12.13 -30.99
CA ILE A 328 -4.95 -12.82 -31.57
C ILE A 328 -5.16 -14.36 -31.61
N ALA A 329 -5.64 -14.92 -30.51
CA ALA A 329 -6.05 -16.31 -30.33
C ALA A 329 -7.01 -16.40 -29.14
N ASN A 330 -7.79 -17.48 -29.03
CA ASN A 330 -8.70 -17.67 -27.90
C ASN A 330 -7.92 -17.77 -26.58
N GLY A 331 -8.34 -17.01 -25.56
CA GLY A 331 -7.67 -16.97 -24.26
C GLY A 331 -6.34 -16.20 -24.20
N LEU A 332 -5.80 -15.71 -25.32
CA LEU A 332 -4.57 -14.91 -25.34
C LEU A 332 -4.89 -13.41 -25.28
N THR A 333 -4.35 -12.73 -24.26
CA THR A 333 -4.28 -11.27 -24.19
C THR A 333 -2.81 -10.86 -24.14
N ILE A 334 -2.43 -9.86 -24.94
CA ILE A 334 -1.11 -9.20 -24.86
C ILE A 334 -1.33 -7.79 -24.33
N LEU A 335 -0.55 -7.36 -23.34
CA LEU A 335 -0.56 -6.00 -22.84
C LEU A 335 0.41 -5.12 -23.62
N ALA A 336 -0.01 -3.88 -23.91
CA ALA A 336 0.86 -2.83 -24.43
C ALA A 336 0.76 -1.59 -23.52
N LYS A 337 1.88 -0.93 -23.23
CA LYS A 337 1.91 0.31 -22.44
C LYS A 337 1.85 1.51 -23.37
N TYR A 338 1.16 2.58 -22.98
CA TYR A 338 1.27 3.88 -23.63
C TYR A 338 2.47 4.63 -23.05
N ASP A 339 3.25 5.25 -23.93
CA ASP A 339 4.38 6.13 -23.64
C ASP A 339 3.96 7.57 -24.01
N PRO A 340 3.46 8.36 -23.04
CA PRO A 340 2.95 9.71 -23.31
C PRO A 340 4.03 10.67 -23.80
N LYS A 341 5.30 10.44 -23.39
CA LYS A 341 6.43 11.30 -23.76
C LYS A 341 6.74 11.23 -25.25
N ASN A 342 6.47 10.10 -25.89
CA ASN A 342 6.79 9.86 -27.31
C ASN A 342 5.55 9.55 -28.16
N ASP A 343 4.35 9.72 -27.60
CA ASP A 343 3.03 9.44 -28.20
C ASP A 343 2.98 8.13 -29.00
N ARG A 344 3.23 7.01 -28.31
CA ARG A 344 3.32 5.66 -28.91
C ARG A 344 2.87 4.58 -27.91
N PHE A 345 2.59 3.37 -28.41
CA PHE A 345 2.44 2.20 -27.55
C PHE A 345 3.68 1.32 -27.61
N GLU A 346 3.92 0.55 -26.56
CA GLU A 346 5.06 -0.36 -26.44
C GLU A 346 4.59 -1.72 -25.95
N ILE A 347 4.99 -2.77 -26.66
CA ILE A 347 4.82 -4.15 -26.18
C ILE A 347 6.18 -4.55 -25.61
N THR A 348 6.19 -5.06 -24.39
CA THR A 348 7.38 -5.65 -23.77
C THR A 348 7.15 -7.12 -23.45
N THR A 349 8.24 -7.80 -23.12
CA THR A 349 8.23 -9.07 -22.41
C THR A 349 7.25 -9.03 -21.24
N GLN A 350 6.49 -10.12 -21.09
CA GLN A 350 5.43 -10.24 -20.10
C GLN A 350 5.03 -11.71 -19.94
N LYS A 351 4.41 -12.05 -18.79
CA LYS A 351 3.75 -13.34 -18.59
C LYS A 351 2.33 -13.24 -19.16
N VAL A 352 2.01 -14.07 -20.14
CA VAL A 352 0.65 -14.14 -20.74
C VAL A 352 -0.21 -15.25 -20.12
N LEU A 353 0.42 -16.20 -19.42
CA LEU A 353 -0.26 -17.16 -18.54
C LEU A 353 0.55 -17.34 -17.26
N THR A 354 -0.14 -17.44 -16.12
CA THR A 354 0.42 -17.72 -14.80
C THR A 354 -0.42 -18.80 -14.12
N GLY A 355 0.25 -19.84 -13.59
CA GLY A 355 -0.37 -21.03 -13.02
C GLY A 355 0.59 -22.21 -13.10
N ALA A 356 0.07 -23.43 -13.24
CA ALA A 356 0.87 -24.66 -13.36
C ALA A 356 1.87 -24.67 -14.54
N THR A 357 1.70 -23.79 -15.52
CA THR A 357 2.72 -23.45 -16.51
C THR A 357 2.71 -21.94 -16.72
N THR A 358 3.87 -21.31 -16.52
CA THR A 358 4.07 -19.88 -16.83
C THR A 358 4.52 -19.74 -18.27
N VAL A 359 3.75 -18.99 -19.07
CA VAL A 359 4.07 -18.70 -20.47
C VAL A 359 4.44 -17.23 -20.59
N TYR A 360 5.59 -16.96 -21.20
CA TYR A 360 6.07 -15.63 -21.53
C TYR A 360 5.77 -15.29 -22.98
N LEU A 361 5.37 -14.05 -23.25
CA LEU A 361 5.69 -13.40 -24.51
C LEU A 361 7.16 -12.97 -24.41
N ALA A 362 8.04 -13.65 -25.13
CA ALA A 362 9.48 -13.38 -25.15
C ALA A 362 9.84 -12.45 -26.31
N ALA A 363 10.73 -11.49 -26.06
CA ALA A 363 11.40 -10.72 -27.10
C ALA A 363 12.29 -11.65 -27.94
N TRP A 364 12.28 -11.49 -29.26
CA TRP A 364 12.92 -12.43 -30.18
C TRP A 364 13.59 -11.72 -31.35
N VAL A 365 14.77 -12.20 -31.73
CA VAL A 365 15.36 -11.94 -33.05
C VAL A 365 14.93 -13.11 -33.93
N SER A 366 14.16 -12.88 -35.00
CA SER A 366 13.62 -13.96 -35.83
C SER A 366 14.71 -14.92 -36.32
N GLY A 367 14.59 -16.21 -36.00
CA GLY A 367 15.58 -17.24 -36.34
C GLY A 367 16.85 -17.25 -35.47
N GLY A 368 16.92 -16.41 -34.43
CA GLY A 368 18.05 -16.28 -33.51
C GLY A 368 17.64 -16.31 -32.04
N SER A 369 18.40 -15.59 -31.22
CA SER A 369 18.23 -15.51 -29.76
C SER A 369 16.85 -14.98 -29.34
N LEU A 370 16.39 -15.38 -28.15
CA LEU A 370 15.19 -14.86 -27.48
C LEU A 370 15.50 -14.48 -26.02
N SER A 371 14.64 -13.66 -25.40
CA SER A 371 14.75 -13.27 -24.00
C SER A 371 13.40 -12.94 -23.35
N TRP A 372 13.30 -13.18 -22.05
CA TRP A 372 12.13 -12.91 -21.21
C TRP A 372 12.43 -11.95 -20.05
N GLY A 373 13.60 -11.29 -20.06
CA GLY A 373 13.94 -10.26 -19.07
C GLY A 373 13.05 -9.01 -19.20
N GLU A 374 12.88 -8.30 -18.09
CA GLU A 374 11.93 -7.18 -17.98
C GLU A 374 12.29 -5.99 -18.89
N GLY A 375 11.27 -5.34 -19.47
CA GLY A 375 11.43 -4.13 -20.29
C GLY A 375 11.95 -4.36 -21.71
N TYR A 376 12.36 -5.57 -22.08
CA TYR A 376 12.77 -5.88 -23.46
C TYR A 376 11.56 -5.91 -24.39
N GLY A 377 11.63 -5.25 -25.56
CA GLY A 377 10.46 -5.17 -26.43
C GLY A 377 10.62 -4.25 -27.63
N MET A 378 9.48 -3.80 -28.13
CA MET A 378 9.38 -2.93 -29.31
C MET A 378 8.21 -1.95 -29.16
N TYR A 379 8.45 -0.72 -29.60
CA TYR A 379 7.45 0.36 -29.60
C TYR A 379 6.86 0.58 -30.99
N SER A 380 5.67 1.16 -31.05
CA SER A 380 4.98 1.49 -32.29
C SER A 380 5.57 2.73 -32.96
N LYS A 381 5.75 2.64 -34.28
CA LYS A 381 6.09 3.77 -35.14
C LYS A 381 5.17 3.73 -36.36
N VAL A 382 4.64 4.87 -36.79
CA VAL A 382 3.90 4.96 -38.05
C VAL A 382 4.80 4.47 -39.18
N ASP A 383 4.27 3.58 -40.03
CA ASP A 383 4.96 3.08 -41.21
C ASP A 383 5.13 4.24 -42.22
N PRO A 384 6.37 4.70 -42.52
CA PRO A 384 6.58 5.81 -43.44
C PRO A 384 6.20 5.46 -44.90
N THR A 385 5.90 4.19 -45.19
CA THR A 385 5.43 3.72 -46.49
C THR A 385 3.90 3.65 -46.60
N ASP A 386 3.17 3.85 -45.50
CA ASP A 386 1.70 3.90 -45.50
C ASP A 386 1.19 5.34 -45.65
N PRO A 387 0.61 5.73 -46.80
CA PRO A 387 0.08 7.07 -47.00
C PRO A 387 -1.16 7.39 -46.16
N SER A 388 -1.81 6.38 -45.55
CA SER A 388 -2.96 6.60 -44.67
C SER A 388 -2.55 6.99 -43.24
N GLY A 389 -1.30 6.77 -42.85
CA GLY A 389 -0.80 6.99 -41.48
C GLY A 389 -1.47 6.11 -40.41
N LYS A 390 -2.19 5.05 -40.80
CA LYS A 390 -2.93 4.14 -39.91
C LYS A 390 -2.17 2.86 -39.59
N ARG A 391 -1.12 2.55 -40.35
CA ARG A 391 -0.25 1.39 -40.15
C ARG A 391 0.91 1.73 -39.22
N TYR A 392 1.10 0.86 -38.24
CA TYR A 392 2.19 0.90 -37.28
C TYR A 392 3.08 -0.32 -37.49
N ILE A 393 4.37 -0.07 -37.66
CA ILE A 393 5.44 -1.07 -37.49
C ILE A 393 5.91 -1.06 -36.05
N LEU A 394 6.41 -2.20 -35.56
CA LEU A 394 7.14 -2.23 -34.29
C LEU A 394 8.64 -2.04 -34.52
N VAL A 395 9.27 -1.28 -33.63
CA VAL A 395 10.70 -0.94 -33.67
C VAL A 395 11.33 -1.30 -32.32
N ASP A 396 12.48 -1.97 -32.35
CA ASP A 396 13.30 -2.29 -31.18
C ASP A 396 13.42 -1.11 -30.20
N ASN A 397 13.13 -1.37 -28.92
CA ASN A 397 13.32 -0.37 -27.87
C ASN A 397 14.77 -0.26 -27.39
N GLY A 398 15.65 -1.18 -27.81
CA GLY A 398 17.08 -1.19 -27.50
C GLY A 398 17.42 -1.64 -26.08
N ALA A 399 16.42 -1.90 -25.22
CA ALA A 399 16.64 -2.26 -23.81
C ALA A 399 17.36 -3.61 -23.63
N TRP A 400 17.26 -4.50 -24.63
CA TRP A 400 17.87 -5.83 -24.59
C TRP A 400 19.31 -5.87 -25.12
N GLY A 401 19.75 -4.85 -25.87
CA GLY A 401 21.05 -4.85 -26.56
C GLY A 401 21.13 -5.72 -27.82
N ASN A 402 20.30 -6.77 -27.94
CA ASN A 402 20.03 -7.43 -29.21
C ASN A 402 18.88 -6.72 -29.94
N LYS A 403 18.98 -6.62 -31.27
CA LYS A 403 17.97 -5.97 -32.13
C LYS A 403 16.67 -6.80 -32.18
N CYS A 404 15.74 -6.51 -31.29
CA CYS A 404 14.42 -7.16 -31.26
C CYS A 404 13.64 -6.83 -32.55
N ASP A 405 13.09 -7.85 -33.22
CA ASP A 405 12.22 -7.66 -34.38
C ASP A 405 10.93 -8.50 -34.36
N SER A 406 10.77 -9.34 -33.33
CA SER A 406 9.73 -10.36 -33.25
C SER A 406 9.37 -10.68 -31.79
N TYR A 407 8.25 -11.39 -31.60
CA TYR A 407 7.97 -12.08 -30.33
C TYR A 407 7.67 -13.57 -30.55
N ILE A 408 7.84 -14.35 -29.50
CA ILE A 408 7.46 -15.78 -29.46
C ILE A 408 6.86 -16.13 -28.10
N LEU A 409 5.89 -17.05 -28.07
CA LEU A 409 5.40 -17.61 -26.81
C LEU A 409 6.34 -18.71 -26.31
N TRP A 410 6.83 -18.59 -25.08
CA TRP A 410 7.88 -19.43 -24.54
C TRP A 410 7.60 -19.86 -23.10
N VAL A 411 7.89 -21.12 -22.79
CA VAL A 411 7.94 -21.66 -21.43
C VAL A 411 9.40 -21.95 -21.11
N ILE A 412 9.91 -21.32 -20.04
CA ILE A 412 11.26 -21.58 -19.53
C ILE A 412 11.42 -23.09 -19.30
N SER A 413 12.56 -23.65 -19.70
CA SER A 413 12.91 -25.08 -19.71
C SER A 413 12.07 -26.03 -20.58
N LYS A 414 10.92 -25.62 -21.15
CA LYS A 414 10.11 -26.47 -22.06
C LYS A 414 10.14 -26.04 -23.52
N GLY A 415 10.48 -24.79 -23.81
CA GLY A 415 10.58 -24.27 -25.18
C GLY A 415 9.34 -23.53 -25.67
N ARG A 416 9.10 -23.58 -26.98
CA ARG A 416 8.01 -22.88 -27.67
C ARG A 416 6.65 -23.36 -27.16
N TYR A 417 5.77 -22.41 -26.85
CA TYR A 417 4.39 -22.69 -26.45
C TYR A 417 3.41 -22.58 -27.63
N THR A 418 2.54 -23.59 -27.76
CA THR A 418 1.54 -23.69 -28.86
C THR A 418 0.11 -23.88 -28.35
N GLY A 419 -0.11 -23.87 -27.03
CA GLY A 419 -1.38 -24.28 -26.41
C GLY A 419 -2.60 -23.39 -26.69
N PHE A 420 -2.41 -22.18 -27.21
CA PHE A 420 -3.50 -21.32 -27.69
C PHE A 420 -4.00 -21.67 -29.11
N GLY A 421 -3.30 -22.57 -29.82
CA GLY A 421 -3.62 -22.97 -31.18
C GLY A 421 -3.19 -21.95 -32.26
N GLY A 422 -3.10 -22.43 -33.50
CA GLY A 422 -2.70 -21.63 -34.65
C GLY A 422 -1.23 -21.17 -34.63
N GLN A 423 -0.89 -20.28 -35.55
CA GLN A 423 0.47 -19.76 -35.71
C GLN A 423 0.68 -18.54 -34.80
N LEU A 424 1.63 -18.62 -33.87
CA LEU A 424 1.88 -17.61 -32.84
C LEU A 424 3.37 -17.20 -32.74
N ASP A 425 4.08 -17.35 -33.85
CA ASP A 425 5.37 -16.68 -34.05
C ASP A 425 5.06 -15.27 -34.55
N PHE A 426 5.27 -14.26 -33.71
CA PHE A 426 4.97 -12.87 -34.03
C PHE A 426 6.17 -12.24 -34.75
N VAL A 427 6.46 -12.71 -35.97
CA VAL A 427 7.60 -12.23 -36.75
C VAL A 427 7.25 -10.88 -37.38
N LYS A 428 8.01 -9.84 -37.04
CA LYS A 428 7.86 -8.46 -37.56
C LYS A 428 6.40 -7.99 -37.56
N PRO A 429 5.76 -7.95 -36.37
CA PRO A 429 4.35 -7.65 -36.25
C PRO A 429 4.05 -6.21 -36.69
N THR A 430 2.92 -6.03 -37.36
CA THR A 430 2.40 -4.73 -37.80
C THR A 430 0.92 -4.63 -37.45
N PHE A 431 0.43 -3.42 -37.19
CA PHE A 431 -0.95 -3.15 -36.82
C PHE A 431 -1.50 -2.03 -37.71
N THR A 432 -2.57 -2.28 -38.46
CA THR A 432 -3.22 -1.25 -39.29
C THR A 432 -4.58 -0.92 -38.68
N LYS A 433 -4.79 0.34 -38.25
CA LYS A 433 -6.05 0.75 -37.62
C LYS A 433 -7.20 0.70 -38.64
N LEU A 434 -8.32 0.10 -38.25
CA LEU A 434 -9.51 -0.07 -39.10
C LEU A 434 -10.38 1.20 -39.04
#